data_AF-A0A379W6Y5-F1
#
_entry.id   AF-A0A379W6Y5-F1
#
_cell.length_a   1.000
_cell.length_b   1.000
_cell.length_c   1.000
_cell.angle_alpha   90.00
_cell.angle_beta   90.00
_cell.angle_gamma   90.00
#
_symmetry.space_group_name_H-M   'P 1'
#
loop_
_entity.id
_entity.type
_entity.pdbx_description
1 polymer ?
#
loop_
_entity_poly.entity_id
_entity_poly.type
_entity_poly.pdbx_seq_one_letter_code
_entity_poly.pdbx_strand_id
1 'polypeptide(L)'
;MVDQTHKLIANIDNIIATDGGAIAAVWHSHWRQPNYDYREPHKDRDLKTYAIRGNWALKKGFMKVGPAGYLDEITQPGEEVFCRCYLTYIYNVRSLPDEMKTEKWRKFIEGNKSVGRRSANFETIKTEDK
;
A
#
# COMPACT_ATOMS: atom_id res chain seq x y z
N MET A 1 -14.63 -7.43 -24.71
CA MET A 1 -15.73 -6.79 -23.93
C MET A 1 -15.19 -6.37 -22.56
N VAL A 2 -15.50 -5.17 -22.08
CA VAL A 2 -15.15 -4.76 -20.70
C VAL A 2 -16.15 -5.38 -19.74
N ASP A 3 -15.69 -6.07 -18.70
CA ASP A 3 -16.55 -6.57 -17.64
C ASP A 3 -16.99 -5.41 -16.74
N GLN A 4 -18.21 -4.91 -16.96
CA GLN A 4 -18.76 -3.77 -16.22
C GLN A 4 -18.94 -4.07 -14.72
N THR A 5 -19.20 -5.33 -14.37
CA THR A 5 -19.36 -5.74 -12.97
C THR A 5 -18.01 -5.65 -12.25
N HIS A 6 -16.94 -6.17 -12.87
CA HIS A 6 -15.60 -6.08 -12.30
C HIS A 6 -15.14 -4.63 -12.12
N LYS A 7 -15.38 -3.76 -13.13
CA LYS A 7 -15.08 -2.33 -13.04
C LYS A 7 -15.82 -1.65 -11.89
N LEU A 8 -17.11 -1.95 -11.71
CA LEU A 8 -17.91 -1.39 -10.63
C LEU A 8 -17.37 -1.80 -9.26
N ILE A 9 -17.09 -3.09 -9.05
CA ILE A 9 -16.55 -3.62 -7.78
C ILE A 9 -15.19 -2.98 -7.48
N ALA A 10 -14.28 -2.95 -8.46
CA ALA A 10 -12.95 -2.36 -8.28
C ALA A 10 -13.01 -0.87 -7.90
N ASN A 11 -13.95 -0.11 -8.48
CA ASN A 11 -14.16 1.29 -8.13
C ASN A 11 -14.72 1.46 -6.71
N ILE A 12 -15.68 0.62 -6.29
CA ILE A 12 -16.22 0.63 -4.93
C ILE A 12 -15.11 0.32 -3.92
N ASP A 13 -14.29 -0.71 -4.18
CA ASP A 13 -13.15 -1.07 -3.32
C ASP A 13 -12.17 0.09 -3.18
N ASN A 14 -11.89 0.82 -4.27
CA ASN A 14 -11.01 1.98 -4.26
C ASN A 14 -11.57 3.12 -3.40
N ILE A 15 -12.86 3.44 -3.54
CA ILE A 15 -13.52 4.48 -2.74
C ILE A 15 -13.46 4.11 -1.26
N ILE A 16 -13.89 2.88 -0.90
CA ILE A 16 -13.89 2.41 0.48
C ILE A 16 -12.47 2.45 1.08
N ALA A 17 -11.47 2.00 0.33
CA ALA A 17 -10.10 1.98 0.82
C ALA A 17 -9.49 3.37 1.00
N THR A 18 -9.71 4.27 0.03
CA THR A 18 -9.20 5.65 0.09
C THR A 18 -9.84 6.43 1.22
N ASP A 19 -11.16 6.32 1.41
CA ASP A 19 -11.89 6.89 2.54
C ASP A 19 -11.47 6.25 3.88
N GLY A 20 -11.17 4.95 3.87
CA GLY A 20 -10.62 4.20 4.99
C GLY A 20 -9.16 4.56 5.35
N GLY A 21 -8.53 5.49 4.62
CA GLY A 21 -7.19 5.99 4.93
C GLY A 21 -6.05 5.16 4.35
N ALA A 22 -6.30 4.40 3.27
CA ALA A 22 -5.24 3.76 2.50
C ALA A 22 -4.20 4.80 2.02
N ILE A 23 -2.92 4.41 2.07
CA ILE A 23 -1.79 5.27 1.72
C ILE A 23 -1.12 4.86 0.40
N ALA A 24 -1.30 3.61 0.00
CA ALA A 24 -0.78 3.04 -1.24
C ALA A 24 -1.61 1.81 -1.65
N ALA A 25 -1.44 1.35 -2.88
CA ALA A 25 -2.04 0.11 -3.37
C ALA A 25 -1.03 -0.71 -4.17
N VAL A 26 -1.07 -2.02 -4.00
CA VAL A 26 -0.29 -2.99 -4.79
C VAL A 26 -1.17 -3.50 -5.92
N TRP A 27 -0.68 -3.40 -7.15
CA TRP A 27 -1.37 -3.93 -8.32
C TRP A 27 -1.13 -5.42 -8.46
N HIS A 28 -2.20 -6.18 -8.69
CA HIS A 28 -2.12 -7.61 -8.97
C HIS A 28 -2.69 -7.92 -10.36
N SER A 29 -1.91 -8.64 -11.14
CA SER A 29 -2.28 -9.10 -12.47
C SER A 29 -2.27 -10.62 -12.55
N HIS A 30 -3.25 -11.17 -13.27
CA HIS A 30 -3.35 -12.62 -13.51
C HIS A 30 -2.45 -13.10 -14.66
N TRP A 31 -1.42 -12.34 -15.06
CA TRP A 31 -0.59 -12.64 -16.25
C TRP A 31 0.07 -14.02 -16.24
N ARG A 32 0.23 -14.65 -15.07
CA ARG A 32 0.76 -16.02 -14.92
C ARG A 32 -0.29 -17.11 -15.09
N GLN A 33 -1.57 -16.77 -15.16
CA GLN A 33 -2.66 -17.72 -15.32
C GLN A 33 -2.69 -18.24 -16.77
N PRO A 34 -2.73 -19.57 -16.98
CA PRO A 34 -2.92 -20.13 -18.31
C PRO A 34 -4.20 -19.59 -18.97
N ASN A 35 -4.12 -19.26 -20.25
CA ASN A 35 -5.23 -18.74 -21.07
C ASN A 35 -5.81 -17.39 -20.61
N TYR A 36 -5.10 -16.63 -19.77
CA TYR A 36 -5.46 -15.24 -19.52
C TYR A 36 -4.84 -14.33 -20.58
N ASP A 37 -5.69 -13.70 -21.39
CA ASP A 37 -5.28 -12.72 -22.39
C ASP A 37 -4.96 -11.38 -21.70
N TYR A 38 -3.80 -11.34 -21.03
CA TYR A 38 -3.30 -10.13 -20.41
C TYR A 38 -2.59 -9.25 -21.43
N ARG A 39 -2.69 -7.93 -21.26
CA ARG A 39 -1.89 -6.98 -22.01
C ARG A 39 -0.52 -6.81 -21.37
N GLU A 40 0.53 -6.62 -22.16
CA GLU A 40 1.90 -6.39 -21.67
C GLU A 40 1.99 -5.31 -20.57
N PRO A 41 1.28 -4.17 -20.66
CA PRO A 41 1.27 -3.17 -19.59
C PRO A 41 0.78 -3.70 -18.25
N HIS A 42 -0.10 -4.71 -18.20
CA HIS A 42 -0.60 -5.28 -16.94
C HIS A 42 0.42 -6.21 -16.28
N LYS A 43 1.24 -6.90 -17.08
CA LYS A 43 2.37 -7.70 -16.58
C LYS A 43 3.40 -6.77 -15.92
N ASP A 44 3.70 -5.65 -16.57
CA ASP A 44 4.68 -4.69 -16.05
C ASP A 44 4.21 -3.97 -14.78
N ARG A 45 2.90 -3.94 -14.52
CA ARG A 45 2.31 -3.37 -13.30
C ARG A 45 2.27 -4.35 -12.15
N ASP A 46 2.36 -5.65 -12.40
CA ASP A 46 2.21 -6.68 -11.38
C ASP A 46 3.18 -6.46 -10.21
N LEU A 47 2.66 -6.49 -8.99
CA LEU A 47 3.35 -6.26 -7.72
C LEU A 47 3.95 -4.86 -7.53
N LYS A 48 3.72 -3.91 -8.44
CA LYS A 48 4.11 -2.51 -8.23
C LYS A 48 3.21 -1.85 -7.19
N THR A 49 3.84 -1.03 -6.34
CA THR A 49 3.15 -0.25 -5.32
C THR A 49 2.99 1.19 -5.76
N TYR A 50 1.75 1.65 -5.88
CA TYR A 50 1.38 3.00 -6.28
C TYR A 50 0.97 3.83 -5.08
N ALA A 51 1.36 5.10 -5.04
CA ALA A 51 0.95 6.01 -3.99
C ALA A 51 -0.52 6.46 -4.18
N ILE A 52 -1.27 6.57 -3.09
CA ILE A 52 -2.59 7.22 -3.09
C ILE A 52 -2.39 8.71 -2.78
N ARG A 53 -2.93 9.60 -3.63
CA ARG A 53 -2.74 11.06 -3.46
C ARG A 53 -3.41 11.57 -2.19
N GLY A 54 -2.81 12.58 -1.56
CA GLY A 54 -3.41 13.26 -0.41
C GLY A 54 -3.48 12.44 0.89
N ASN A 55 -2.88 11.24 0.93
CA ASN A 55 -2.92 10.39 2.10
C ASN A 55 -2.15 10.99 3.31
N TRP A 56 -2.48 10.51 4.51
CA TRP A 56 -1.94 11.04 5.76
C TRP A 56 -0.43 10.83 5.90
N ALA A 57 0.14 9.75 5.36
CA ALA A 57 1.56 9.42 5.49
C ALA A 57 2.44 10.34 4.63
N LEU A 58 1.96 10.71 3.43
CA LEU A 58 2.57 11.76 2.61
C LEU A 58 2.50 13.12 3.33
N LYS A 59 1.32 13.51 3.84
CA LYS A 59 1.13 14.77 4.59
C LYS A 59 2.06 14.89 5.81
N LYS A 60 2.29 13.78 6.52
CA LYS A 60 3.21 13.74 7.67
C LYS A 60 4.70 13.63 7.27
N GLY A 61 5.00 13.42 6.00
CA GLY A 61 6.35 13.20 5.49
C GLY A 61 6.96 11.88 5.97
N PHE A 62 6.14 10.87 6.27
CA PHE A 62 6.59 9.53 6.63
C PHE A 62 6.76 8.62 5.40
N MET A 63 6.01 8.91 4.35
CA MET A 63 6.08 8.25 3.05
C MET A 63 6.59 9.23 1.98
N LYS A 64 7.21 8.69 0.94
CA LYS A 64 7.43 9.36 -0.35
C LYS A 64 6.81 8.54 -1.49
N VAL A 65 6.58 9.17 -2.63
CA VAL A 65 6.05 8.48 -3.83
C VAL A 65 7.08 7.45 -4.30
N GLY A 66 6.61 6.24 -4.60
CA GLY A 66 7.44 5.17 -5.12
C GLY A 66 7.76 5.33 -6.61
N PRO A 67 8.62 4.47 -7.18
CA PRO A 67 8.99 4.54 -8.59
C PRO A 67 7.81 4.28 -9.54
N ALA A 68 6.74 3.63 -9.07
CA ALA A 68 5.54 3.38 -9.87
C ALA A 68 4.62 4.61 -10.01
N GLY A 69 4.87 5.69 -9.27
CA GLY A 69 4.06 6.91 -9.32
C GLY A 69 2.77 6.83 -8.50
N TYR A 70 1.78 7.64 -8.87
CA TYR A 70 0.47 7.65 -8.23
C TYR A 70 -0.50 6.68 -8.90
N LEU A 71 -1.44 6.14 -8.10
CA LEU A 71 -2.47 5.24 -8.60
C LEU A 71 -3.42 5.95 -9.58
N ASP A 72 -3.72 7.23 -9.36
CA ASP A 72 -4.63 8.03 -10.20
C ASP A 72 -4.05 8.45 -11.56
N GLU A 73 -2.78 8.13 -11.82
CA GLU A 73 -2.07 8.45 -13.06
C GLU A 73 -2.07 7.29 -14.07
N ILE A 74 -2.65 6.14 -13.70
CA ILE A 74 -2.73 4.94 -14.55
C ILE A 74 -4.19 4.52 -14.77
N THR A 75 -4.42 3.69 -15.80
CA THR A 75 -5.72 3.01 -15.98
C THR A 75 -6.04 2.13 -14.79
N GLN A 76 -7.29 2.19 -14.32
CA GLN A 76 -7.75 1.47 -13.14
C GLN A 76 -8.14 0.02 -13.45
N PRO A 77 -8.16 -0.87 -12.45
CA PRO A 77 -8.62 -2.23 -12.65
C PRO A 77 -10.04 -2.28 -13.23
N GLY A 78 -10.25 -3.11 -14.25
CA GLY A 78 -11.54 -3.22 -14.95
C GLY A 78 -11.83 -2.13 -15.99
N GLU A 79 -10.95 -1.12 -16.18
CA GLU A 79 -11.16 -0.13 -17.25
C GLU A 79 -10.82 -0.67 -18.63
N GLU A 80 -9.79 -1.50 -18.73
CA GLU A 80 -9.37 -2.10 -19.99
C GLU A 80 -10.17 -3.37 -20.30
N VAL A 81 -10.36 -3.64 -21.59
CA VAL A 81 -11.06 -4.82 -22.09
C VAL A 81 -10.39 -6.10 -21.56
N PHE A 82 -11.19 -7.05 -21.04
CA PHE A 82 -10.72 -8.30 -20.42
C PHE A 82 -9.81 -8.14 -19.19
N CYS A 83 -9.72 -6.94 -18.60
CA CYS A 83 -8.94 -6.71 -17.40
C CYS A 83 -9.62 -7.32 -16.16
N ARG A 84 -8.94 -8.28 -15.52
CA ARG A 84 -9.30 -8.86 -14.22
C ARG A 84 -8.31 -8.50 -13.11
N CYS A 85 -7.45 -7.50 -13.33
CA CYS A 85 -6.54 -7.03 -12.30
C CYS A 85 -7.30 -6.55 -11.06
N TYR A 86 -6.64 -6.51 -9.92
CA TYR A 86 -7.19 -5.99 -8.68
C TYR A 86 -6.09 -5.30 -7.85
N LEU A 87 -6.51 -4.60 -6.80
CA LEU A 87 -5.62 -3.84 -5.92
C LEU A 87 -5.67 -4.42 -4.51
N THR A 88 -4.51 -4.47 -3.85
CA THR A 88 -4.41 -4.68 -2.41
C THR A 88 -3.98 -3.37 -1.75
N TYR A 89 -4.78 -2.85 -0.83
CA TYR A 89 -4.53 -1.56 -0.20
C TYR A 89 -3.63 -1.65 1.03
N ILE A 90 -2.73 -0.69 1.17
CA ILE A 90 -1.81 -0.54 2.30
C ILE A 90 -2.28 0.64 3.15
N TYR A 91 -2.43 0.42 4.46
CA TYR A 91 -2.95 1.42 5.40
C TYR A 91 -1.90 1.97 6.38
N ASN A 92 -0.70 1.39 6.38
CA ASN A 92 0.35 1.74 7.35
C ASN A 92 1.73 1.78 6.70
N VAL A 93 2.61 2.63 7.26
CA VAL A 93 3.96 2.86 6.70
C VAL A 93 4.89 1.66 6.89
N ARG A 94 4.64 0.74 7.84
CA ARG A 94 5.47 -0.47 8.03
C ARG A 94 5.34 -1.41 6.84
N SER A 95 4.14 -1.56 6.30
CA SER A 95 3.80 -2.43 5.17
C SER A 95 4.22 -1.87 3.81
N LEU A 96 4.71 -0.63 3.74
CA LEU A 96 5.22 -0.08 2.48
C LEU A 96 6.54 -0.76 2.07
N PRO A 97 6.87 -0.74 0.77
CA PRO A 97 8.23 -0.97 0.29
C PRO A 97 9.23 0.03 0.90
N ASP A 98 10.49 -0.38 1.07
CA ASP A 98 11.50 0.43 1.76
C ASP A 98 11.87 1.71 1.00
N GLU A 99 11.78 1.68 -0.32
CA GLU A 99 11.96 2.82 -1.20
C GLU A 99 10.88 3.88 -1.02
N MET A 100 9.72 3.55 -0.42
CA MET A 100 8.66 4.52 -0.11
C MET A 100 8.74 5.05 1.33
N LYS A 101 9.57 4.44 2.19
CA LYS A 101 9.78 4.87 3.57
C LYS A 101 10.80 5.99 3.62
N THR A 102 10.43 7.09 4.27
CA THR A 102 11.34 8.22 4.50
C THR A 102 12.26 7.98 5.68
N GLU A 103 13.34 8.76 5.75
CA GLU A 103 14.22 8.78 6.91
C GLU A 103 13.50 9.28 8.18
N LYS A 104 12.57 10.22 8.03
CA LYS A 104 11.73 10.71 9.13
C LYS A 104 10.95 9.57 9.78
N TRP A 105 10.39 8.67 8.97
CA TRP A 105 9.71 7.47 9.47
C TRP A 105 10.66 6.52 10.20
N ARG A 106 11.84 6.24 9.63
CA ARG A 106 12.85 5.36 10.24
C ARG A 106 13.24 5.85 11.64
N LYS A 107 13.55 7.14 11.77
CA LYS A 107 13.85 7.77 13.07
C LYS A 107 12.67 7.71 14.04
N PHE A 108 11.45 7.91 13.56
CA PHE A 108 10.24 7.83 14.40
C PHE A 108 10.07 6.43 15.03
N ILE A 109 10.26 5.36 14.26
CA ILE A 109 10.13 3.99 14.80
C ILE A 109 11.30 3.60 15.69
N GLU A 110 12.52 4.05 15.42
CA GLU A 110 13.69 3.82 16.27
C GLU A 110 13.54 4.50 17.63
N GLY A 111 13.11 5.77 17.63
CA GLY A 111 12.79 6.50 18.86
C GLY A 111 11.74 5.76 19.70
N ASN A 112 10.66 5.30 19.08
CA ASN A 112 9.62 4.55 19.77
C ASN A 112 10.08 3.18 20.28
N LYS A 113 10.95 2.46 19.54
CA LYS A 113 11.55 1.21 20.03
C LYS A 113 12.39 1.45 21.28
N SER A 114 13.12 2.56 21.35
CA SER A 114 13.94 2.92 22.52
C SER A 114 13.07 3.21 23.76
N VAL A 115 11.91 3.84 23.57
CA VAL A 115 10.96 4.13 24.67
C VAL A 115 10.30 2.85 25.16
N GLY A 116 9.76 2.00 24.27
CA GLY A 116 9.14 0.73 24.67
C GLY A 116 10.10 -0.21 25.42
N ARG A 117 11.39 -0.21 25.06
CA ARG A 117 12.43 -0.96 25.77
C ARG A 117 12.69 -0.40 27.18
N ARG A 118 12.66 0.92 27.34
CA ARG A 118 12.80 1.57 28.66
C ARG A 118 11.60 1.27 29.57
N SER A 119 10.39 1.28 29.02
CA SER A 119 9.17 0.90 29.75
C SER A 119 9.21 -0.55 30.22
N ALA A 120 9.56 -1.48 29.34
CA ALA A 120 9.69 -2.91 29.67
C ALA A 120 10.74 -3.15 30.76
N ASN A 121 11.93 -2.55 30.63
CA ASN A 121 13.00 -2.70 31.62
C ASN A 121 12.61 -2.09 33.00
N PHE A 122 11.81 -1.03 33.03
CA PHE A 122 11.34 -0.42 34.27
C PHE A 122 10.31 -1.27 35.01
N GLU A 123 9.47 -2.00 34.28
CA GLU A 123 8.52 -2.96 34.87
C GLU A 123 9.24 -4.17 35.48
N THR A 124 10.30 -4.68 34.83
CA THR A 124 11.09 -5.80 35.36
C THR A 124 11.81 -5.45 36.67
N ILE A 125 12.35 -4.23 36.78
CA ILE A 125 13.02 -3.77 38.01
C ILE A 125 12.02 -3.71 39.18
N LYS A 126 10.77 -3.26 38.94
CA LYS A 126 9.74 -3.20 39.98
C LYS A 126 9.25 -4.56 40.47
N THR A 127 9.46 -5.63 39.70
CA THR A 127 9.09 -7.00 40.10
C THR A 127 10.17 -7.73 40.88
N GLU A 128 11.42 -7.24 40.86
CA GLU A 128 12.55 -7.85 41.59
C GLU A 128 12.72 -7.28 43.01
N ASP A 129 12.08 -6.13 43.32
CA ASP A 129 12.10 -5.47 44.64
C ASP A 129 10.93 -5.91 45.57
N LYS A 130 10.37 -7.10 45.38
CA LYS A 130 9.37 -7.73 46.28
C LYS A 130 9.77 -9.13 46.68
#